data_AF-A0AAW1X3N8-F1
#
_entry.id   AF-A0AAW1X3N8-F1
#
_cell.length_a   1.000
_cell.length_b   1.000
_cell.length_c   1.000
_cell.angle_alpha   90.00
_cell.angle_beta   90.00
_cell.angle_gamma   90.00
#
_symmetry.space_group_name_H-M   'P 1'
#
loop_
_entity.id
_entity.type
_entity.pdbx_description
1 polymer ?
#
loop_
_entity_poly.entity_id
_entity_poly.type
_entity_poly.pdbx_seq_one_letter_code
_entity_poly.pdbx_strand_id
1 'polypeptide(L)'
;MRVITSPNPGNYISLLRINGANSGAARRLVLQESCANSIESYLVYTKVNTLEMKAVLSGANPDFVALLPSGFAITPNEVAAKEAGGSHGTSTDETLLTVAIQKVVHWGRNLKNFKKPLIEAKRQIRAIIAGIKEATLK
;
A
#
# COMPACT_ATOMS: atom_id res chain seq x y z
N MET A 1 0.44 -3.59 -17.06
CA MET A 1 -0.92 -3.54 -17.67
C MET A 1 -1.84 -2.82 -16.70
N ARG A 2 -2.74 -1.96 -17.18
CA ARG A 2 -3.73 -1.24 -16.35
C ARG A 2 -5.11 -1.43 -16.96
N VAL A 3 -6.10 -1.70 -16.12
CA VAL A 3 -7.52 -1.80 -16.47
C VAL A 3 -8.28 -0.78 -15.64
N ILE A 4 -9.03 0.10 -16.30
CA ILE A 4 -9.88 1.09 -15.64
C ILE A 4 -11.13 0.38 -15.12
N THR A 5 -11.48 0.60 -13.86
CA THR A 5 -12.59 -0.13 -13.19
C THR A 5 -13.84 0.73 -12.99
N SER A 6 -13.76 2.04 -13.19
CA SER A 6 -14.90 2.95 -13.12
C SER A 6 -14.74 4.12 -14.10
N PRO A 7 -15.77 4.97 -14.30
CA PRO A 7 -15.63 6.18 -15.12
C PRO A 7 -14.55 7.15 -14.62
N ASN A 8 -14.15 7.07 -13.35
CA ASN A 8 -13.03 7.84 -12.84
C ASN A 8 -11.71 7.21 -13.31
N PRO A 9 -10.86 7.89 -14.12
CA PRO A 9 -9.59 7.35 -14.57
C PRO A 9 -8.59 7.08 -13.43
N GLY A 10 -8.81 7.65 -12.23
CA GLY A 10 -8.08 7.34 -11.01
C GLY A 10 -8.36 5.94 -10.45
N ASN A 11 -9.45 5.31 -10.88
CA ASN A 11 -9.86 3.99 -10.44
C ASN A 11 -9.38 2.94 -11.42
N TYR A 12 -8.42 2.13 -11.00
CA TYR A 12 -7.84 1.12 -11.86
C TYR A 12 -7.21 -0.02 -11.08
N ILE A 13 -7.15 -1.17 -11.73
CA ILE A 13 -6.32 -2.29 -11.33
C ILE A 13 -5.13 -2.36 -12.28
N SER A 14 -3.94 -2.51 -11.73
CA SER A 14 -2.72 -2.63 -12.51
C SER A 14 -1.83 -3.77 -12.03
N LEU A 15 -1.15 -4.37 -12.99
CA LEU A 15 -0.15 -5.40 -12.76
C LEU A 15 1.20 -4.82 -13.18
N LEU A 16 2.07 -4.60 -12.19
CA LEU A 16 3.41 -4.06 -12.37
C LEU A 16 4.42 -5.19 -12.24
N ARG A 17 5.44 -5.16 -13.09
CA ARG A 17 6.49 -6.17 -13.06
C ARG A 17 7.72 -5.64 -12.32
N ILE A 18 8.18 -6.38 -11.31
CA ILE A 18 9.42 -6.07 -10.61
C ILE A 18 10.57 -6.73 -11.38
N ASN A 19 11.43 -5.91 -11.99
CA ASN A 19 12.66 -6.39 -12.62
C ASN A 19 13.77 -6.46 -11.56
N GLY A 20 14.06 -7.65 -11.04
CA GLY A 20 15.25 -7.91 -10.23
C GLY A 20 16.45 -8.30 -11.11
N ALA A 21 17.66 -7.97 -10.68
CA ALA A 21 18.91 -8.15 -11.44
C ALA A 21 19.29 -9.62 -11.78
N ASN A 22 18.49 -10.63 -11.40
CA ASN A 22 18.88 -12.03 -11.52
C ASN A 22 17.88 -12.80 -12.39
N SER A 23 18.35 -13.29 -13.53
CA SER A 23 17.61 -13.88 -14.65
C SER A 23 16.92 -15.24 -14.39
N GLY A 24 16.99 -15.79 -13.17
CA GLY A 24 16.43 -17.11 -12.83
C GLY A 24 15.38 -17.13 -11.71
N ALA A 25 15.13 -16.01 -11.02
CA ALA A 25 14.15 -15.97 -9.94
C ALA A 25 12.74 -15.76 -10.51
N ALA A 26 11.76 -16.52 -10.00
CA ALA A 26 10.34 -16.36 -10.33
C ALA A 26 9.97 -14.86 -10.42
N ARG A 27 9.50 -14.42 -11.60
CA ARG A 27 9.08 -13.03 -11.83
C ARG A 27 8.10 -12.65 -10.72
N ARG A 28 8.41 -11.62 -9.96
CA ARG A 28 7.48 -11.06 -8.97
C ARG A 28 6.69 -9.95 -9.63
N LEU A 29 5.39 -10.01 -9.47
CA LEU A 29 4.46 -8.99 -9.94
C LEU A 29 3.90 -8.26 -8.71
N VAL A 30 3.50 -7.02 -8.91
CA VAL A 30 2.69 -6.27 -7.95
C VAL A 30 1.31 -6.14 -8.57
N LEU A 31 0.31 -6.70 -7.89
CA LEU A 31 -1.09 -6.39 -8.17
C LEU A 31 -1.43 -5.16 -7.33
N GLN A 32 -1.93 -4.13 -7.99
CA GLN A 32 -2.22 -2.84 -7.38
C GLN A 32 -3.63 -2.41 -7.79
N GLU A 33 -4.42 -2.01 -6.81
CA GLU A 33 -5.71 -1.36 -6.97
C GLU A 33 -5.61 0.08 -6.48
N SER A 34 -6.09 0.99 -7.32
CA SER A 34 -6.18 2.42 -7.04
C SER A 34 -7.65 2.80 -7.10
N CYS A 35 -8.08 3.63 -6.16
CA CYS A 35 -9.38 4.27 -6.19
C CYS A 35 -9.23 5.71 -5.71
N ALA A 36 -9.94 6.61 -6.37
CA ALA A 36 -10.09 7.99 -5.98
C ALA A 36 -11.57 8.38 -6.08
N ASN A 37 -12.05 9.10 -5.09
CA ASN A 37 -13.34 9.78 -5.09
C ASN A 37 -13.18 11.17 -4.47
N SER A 38 -14.29 11.90 -4.30
CA SER A 38 -14.27 13.28 -3.80
C SER A 38 -13.85 13.43 -2.33
N ILE A 39 -13.78 12.33 -1.56
CA ILE A 39 -13.56 12.34 -0.10
C ILE A 39 -12.38 11.42 0.28
N GLU A 40 -11.99 10.47 -0.56
CA GLU A 40 -10.94 9.51 -0.24
C GLU A 40 -10.21 9.07 -1.51
N SER A 41 -8.90 8.92 -1.39
CA SER A 41 -8.07 8.27 -2.40
C SER A 41 -7.20 7.23 -1.74
N TYR A 42 -7.21 5.99 -2.24
CA TYR A 42 -6.40 4.90 -1.71
C TYR A 42 -5.64 4.15 -2.79
N LEU A 43 -4.55 3.52 -2.34
CA LEU A 43 -3.76 2.58 -3.11
C LEU A 43 -3.51 1.34 -2.28
N VAL A 44 -4.02 0.20 -2.73
CA VAL A 44 -3.75 -1.10 -2.12
C VAL A 44 -2.95 -1.94 -3.10
N TYR A 45 -1.88 -2.57 -2.62
CA TYR A 45 -1.05 -3.43 -3.46
C TYR A 45 -0.62 -4.69 -2.72
N THR A 46 -0.35 -5.73 -3.48
CA THR A 46 0.20 -6.98 -2.96
C THR A 46 1.20 -7.58 -3.93
N LYS A 47 2.20 -8.29 -3.40
CA LYS A 47 3.19 -8.98 -4.21
C LYS A 47 2.64 -10.36 -4.57
N VAL A 48 2.66 -10.69 -5.86
CA VAL A 48 2.22 -12.00 -6.36
C VAL A 48 3.35 -12.69 -7.10
N ASN A 49 3.41 -14.01 -6.95
CA ASN A 49 4.33 -14.87 -7.67
C ASN A 49 3.73 -15.21 -9.04
N THR A 50 4.49 -15.00 -10.13
CA THR A 50 4.00 -15.31 -11.49
C THR A 50 3.64 -16.80 -11.64
N LEU A 51 4.31 -17.71 -10.94
CA LEU A 51 4.02 -19.15 -11.03
C LEU A 51 2.67 -19.49 -10.38
N GLU A 52 2.40 -18.96 -9.19
CA GLU A 52 1.12 -19.12 -8.49
C GLU A 52 -0.02 -18.49 -9.30
N MET A 53 0.20 -17.29 -9.85
CA MET A 53 -0.80 -16.64 -10.69
C MET A 53 -1.11 -17.43 -11.97
N LYS A 54 -0.09 -18.03 -12.61
CA LYS A 54 -0.30 -18.91 -13.77
C LYS A 54 -1.11 -20.15 -13.40
N ALA A 55 -0.87 -20.73 -12.23
CA ALA A 55 -1.63 -21.88 -11.75
C ALA A 55 -3.12 -21.51 -11.56
N VAL A 56 -3.39 -20.38 -10.90
CA VAL A 56 -4.76 -19.87 -10.71
C VAL A 56 -5.45 -19.59 -12.05
N LEU A 57 -4.77 -18.94 -12.98
CA LEU A 57 -5.28 -18.69 -14.34
C LEU A 57 -5.52 -19.99 -15.14
N SER A 58 -4.91 -21.10 -14.73
CA SER A 58 -5.13 -22.43 -15.33
C SER A 58 -6.23 -23.24 -14.61
N GLY A 59 -6.95 -22.63 -13.66
CA GLY A 59 -8.04 -23.26 -12.91
C GLY A 59 -7.66 -23.81 -11.53
N ALA A 60 -6.45 -23.55 -11.02
CA ALA A 60 -6.10 -23.90 -9.64
C ALA A 60 -6.88 -23.02 -8.63
N ASN A 61 -7.12 -23.55 -7.43
CA ASN A 61 -7.83 -22.80 -6.38
C ASN A 61 -7.03 -21.54 -5.97
N PRO A 62 -7.60 -20.32 -6.07
CA PRO A 62 -6.95 -19.07 -5.66
C PRO A 62 -6.67 -18.97 -4.16
N ASP A 63 -7.34 -19.74 -3.30
CA ASP A 63 -7.18 -19.68 -1.84
C ASP A 63 -5.76 -20.04 -1.38
N PHE A 64 -4.98 -20.73 -2.21
CA PHE A 64 -3.60 -21.12 -1.90
C PHE A 64 -2.57 -20.02 -2.21
N VAL A 65 -2.98 -18.89 -2.78
CA VAL A 65 -2.08 -17.76 -3.06
C VAL A 65 -1.99 -16.87 -1.84
N ALA A 66 -0.85 -16.91 -1.14
CA ALA A 66 -0.60 -16.07 0.02
C ALA A 66 -0.39 -14.60 -0.39
N LEU A 67 -1.43 -13.78 -0.25
CA LEU A 67 -1.37 -12.35 -0.48
C LEU A 67 -1.10 -11.61 0.83
N LEU A 68 -0.20 -10.62 0.76
CA LEU A 68 0.04 -9.68 1.86
C LEU A 68 -0.25 -8.26 1.39
N PRO A 69 -1.53 -7.84 1.39
CA PRO A 69 -1.90 -6.48 1.04
C PRO A 69 -1.21 -5.45 1.93
N SER A 70 -0.73 -4.39 1.32
CA SER A 70 -0.26 -3.17 1.98
C SER A 70 -0.73 -1.99 1.17
N GLY A 71 -0.79 -0.81 1.78
CA GLY A 71 -1.36 0.33 1.08
C GLY A 71 -1.44 1.57 1.94
N PHE A 72 -2.10 2.57 1.38
CA PHE A 72 -2.39 3.82 2.07
C PHE A 72 -3.70 4.43 1.59
N ALA A 73 -4.27 5.31 2.41
CA ALA A 73 -5.44 6.12 2.10
C ALA A 73 -5.17 7.57 2.49
N ILE A 74 -5.59 8.50 1.65
CA ILE A 74 -5.56 9.95 1.86
C ILE A 74 -7.01 10.41 1.94
N THR A 75 -7.36 11.08 3.04
CA THR A 75 -8.70 11.60 3.32
C THR A 75 -8.60 13.05 3.84
N PRO A 76 -9.57 13.94 3.57
CA PRO A 76 -9.68 15.22 4.24
C PRO A 76 -9.83 15.03 5.75
N ASN A 77 -9.19 15.88 6.54
CA ASN A 77 -9.37 15.89 8.00
C ASN A 77 -10.72 16.55 8.34
N GLU A 78 -11.75 15.75 8.61
CA GLU A 78 -13.10 16.24 8.93
C GLU A 78 -13.16 17.10 10.22
N VAL A 79 -12.16 16.99 11.11
CA VAL A 79 -12.09 17.77 12.35
C VAL A 79 -11.85 19.26 12.05
N ALA A 80 -10.99 19.57 11.07
CA ALA A 80 -10.72 20.94 10.64
C ALA A 80 -11.94 21.60 9.97
N ALA A 81 -12.78 20.81 9.29
CA ALA A 81 -13.97 21.31 8.58
C ALA A 81 -15.12 21.72 9.53
N LYS A 82 -15.22 21.13 10.72
CA LYS A 82 -16.28 21.46 11.70
C LYS A 82 -15.94 22.65 12.61
N GLU A 83 -14.66 23.00 12.76
CA GLU A 83 -14.24 24.15 13.58
C GLU A 83 -14.23 25.48 12.80
N ALA A 84 -14.28 25.45 11.47
CA ALA A 84 -14.33 26.63 10.60
C ALA A 84 -15.69 27.37 10.58
N GLY A 85 -16.50 27.22 11.64
CA GLY A 85 -17.79 27.90 11.83
C GLY A 85 -17.70 29.38 12.23
N GLY A 86 -16.52 29.99 12.19
CA GLY A 86 -16.37 31.41 12.52
C GLY A 86 -15.01 31.99 12.18
N SER A 87 -15.02 33.00 11.31
CA SER A 87 -14.03 34.08 11.18
C SER A 87 -12.57 33.70 10.87
N HIS A 88 -12.20 33.90 9.59
CA HIS A 88 -10.90 34.46 9.15
C HIS A 88 -9.64 33.89 9.82
N GLY A 89 -9.22 32.71 9.37
CA GLY A 89 -7.90 32.14 9.64
C GLY A 89 -7.64 31.01 8.67
N THR A 90 -6.53 31.09 7.93
CA THR A 90 -6.03 30.13 6.93
C THR A 90 -6.63 28.73 7.03
N SER A 91 -7.59 28.40 6.15
CA SER A 91 -8.06 27.02 6.00
C SER A 91 -6.92 26.21 5.39
N THR A 92 -6.05 25.67 6.23
CA THR A 92 -5.15 24.61 5.80
C THR A 92 -6.04 23.43 5.44
N ASP A 93 -6.07 23.08 4.15
CA ASP A 93 -6.68 21.85 3.67
C ASP A 93 -5.91 20.68 4.28
N GLU A 94 -6.22 20.35 5.53
CA GLU A 94 -5.55 19.30 6.27
C GLU A 94 -5.99 17.95 5.72
N THR A 95 -5.02 17.13 5.30
CA THR A 95 -5.27 15.77 4.84
C THR A 95 -4.69 14.76 5.82
N LEU A 96 -5.47 13.73 6.14
CA LEU A 96 -5.03 12.57 6.91
C LEU A 96 -4.51 11.48 5.97
N LEU A 97 -3.28 11.01 6.23
CA LEU A 97 -2.70 9.85 5.55
C LEU A 97 -2.69 8.65 6.51
N THR A 98 -3.39 7.59 6.12
CA THR A 98 -3.38 6.30 6.82
C THR A 98 -2.57 5.29 6.02
N VAL A 99 -1.67 4.56 6.68
CA VAL A 99 -0.79 3.56 6.04
C VAL A 99 -1.00 2.20 6.69
N ALA A 100 -1.24 1.18 5.87
CA ALA A 100 -1.35 -0.22 6.28
C ALA A 100 -0.19 -1.04 5.72
N ILE A 101 0.51 -1.77 6.59
CA ILE A 101 1.67 -2.59 6.21
C ILE A 101 1.48 -3.99 6.78
N GLN A 102 1.45 -4.99 5.91
CA GLN A 102 1.53 -6.39 6.32
C GLN A 102 2.94 -6.95 6.09
N LYS A 103 3.44 -7.66 7.08
CA LYS A 103 4.73 -8.35 7.02
C LYS A 103 4.59 -9.72 7.66
N VAL A 104 4.91 -10.78 6.92
CA VAL A 104 5.08 -12.10 7.49
C VAL A 104 6.39 -12.14 8.25
N VAL A 105 6.31 -12.43 9.55
CA VAL A 105 7.47 -12.60 10.43
C VAL A 105 7.65 -14.10 10.66
N HIS A 106 8.75 -14.65 10.16
CA HIS A 106 9.16 -16.00 10.55
C HIS A 106 9.83 -15.95 11.91
N TRP A 107 9.20 -16.58 12.90
CA TRP A 107 9.82 -16.82 14.18
C TRP A 107 10.75 -18.02 14.07
N GLY A 108 12.05 -17.79 13.92
CA GLY A 108 12.99 -18.87 14.18
C GLY A 108 12.78 -19.39 15.62
N ARG A 109 13.03 -20.68 15.88
CA ARG A 109 12.85 -21.35 17.20
C ARG A 109 13.56 -20.68 18.39
N ASN A 110 14.31 -19.60 18.18
CA ASN A 110 15.09 -18.90 19.20
C ASN A 110 14.42 -17.57 19.59
N LEU A 111 13.64 -17.61 20.68
CA LEU A 111 12.90 -16.47 21.27
C LEU A 111 13.77 -15.26 21.63
N LYS A 112 15.10 -15.42 21.73
CA LYS A 112 16.06 -14.33 22.01
C LYS A 112 16.12 -13.25 20.92
N ASN A 113 15.63 -13.53 19.71
CA ASN A 113 15.63 -12.58 18.59
C ASN A 113 14.33 -11.74 18.48
N PHE A 114 13.46 -11.73 19.52
CA PHE A 114 12.13 -11.09 19.43
C PHE A 114 12.17 -9.62 19.02
N LYS A 115 13.20 -8.91 19.46
CA LYS A 115 13.33 -7.47 19.25
C LYS A 115 13.71 -7.12 17.81
N LYS A 116 14.35 -8.01 17.05
CA LYS A 116 14.85 -7.70 15.69
C LYS A 116 13.73 -7.39 14.69
N PRO A 117 12.66 -8.23 14.55
CA PRO A 117 11.53 -7.89 13.70
C PRO A 117 10.85 -6.57 14.07
N LEU A 118 10.73 -6.29 15.38
CA LEU A 118 10.08 -5.07 15.88
C LEU A 118 10.89 -3.80 15.57
N ILE A 119 12.21 -3.84 15.76
CA ILE A 119 13.12 -2.75 15.39
C ILE A 119 13.03 -2.48 13.88
N GLU A 120 13.02 -3.53 13.07
CA GLU A 120 12.93 -3.41 11.62
C GLU A 120 11.56 -2.86 11.17
N ALA A 121 10.46 -3.30 11.77
CA ALA A 121 9.13 -2.73 11.51
C ALA A 121 9.09 -1.24 11.86
N LYS A 122 9.62 -0.84 13.02
CA LYS A 122 9.70 0.56 13.45
C LYS A 122 10.54 1.40 12.48
N ARG A 123 11.65 0.86 11.98
CA ARG A 123 12.51 1.51 10.99
C ARG A 123 11.77 1.76 9.67
N GLN A 124 11.05 0.76 9.17
CA GLN A 124 10.27 0.88 7.93
C GLN A 124 9.15 1.91 8.06
N ILE A 125 8.42 1.92 9.19
CA ILE A 125 7.39 2.92 9.47
C ILE A 125 7.97 4.34 9.44
N ARG A 126 9.12 4.57 10.09
CA ARG A 126 9.77 5.88 10.10
C ARG A 126 10.23 6.33 8.72
N ALA A 127 10.79 5.42 7.92
CA ALA A 127 11.23 5.73 6.56
C ALA A 127 10.06 6.13 5.67
N ILE A 128 8.92 5.45 5.80
CA ILE A 128 7.69 5.80 5.09
C ILE A 128 7.23 7.22 5.49
N ILE A 129 7.12 7.50 6.79
CA ILE A 129 6.75 8.84 7.30
C ILE A 129 7.69 9.93 6.76
N ALA A 130 9.00 9.68 6.73
CA ALA A 130 9.96 10.65 6.20
C ALA A 130 9.74 10.90 4.70
N GLY A 131 9.60 9.84 3.89
CA GLY A 131 9.37 9.97 2.46
C GLY A 131 8.06 10.70 2.11
N ILE A 132 7.00 10.47 2.91
CA ILE A 132 5.74 11.22 2.78
C ILE A 132 5.99 12.71 3.02
N LYS A 133 6.66 13.07 4.12
CA LYS A 133 6.95 14.48 4.45
C LYS A 133 7.75 15.17 3.35
N GLU A 134 8.75 14.50 2.79
CA GLU A 134 9.54 15.02 1.67
C GLU A 134 8.70 15.25 0.41
N ALA A 135 7.70 14.41 0.15
CA ALA A 135 6.82 14.54 -1.01
C ALA A 135 5.77 15.66 -0.85
N THR A 136 5.36 15.99 0.38
CA THR A 136 4.33 17.00 0.67
C THR A 136 4.90 18.42 0.87
N LEU A 137 6.20 18.59 1.10
CA LEU A 137 6.87 19.88 1.35
C LEU A 137 7.43 20.57 0.08
N LYS A 138 6.83 20.32 -1.10
CA LYS A 138 7.21 21.00 -2.35
C LYS A 138 6.14 21.97 -2.83
#